data_AF-A0A971FTU6-F1
#
_entry.id   AF-A0A971FTU6-F1
#
_cell.length_a   1.000
_cell.length_b   1.000
_cell.length_c   1.000
_cell.angle_alpha   90.00
_cell.angle_beta   90.00
_cell.angle_gamma   90.00
#
_symmetry.space_group_name_H-M   'P 1'
#
loop_
_entity.id
_entity.type
_entity.pdbx_description
1 polymer ?
#
loop_
_entity_poly.entity_id
_entity_poly.type
_entity_poly.pdbx_seq_one_letter_code
_entity_poly.pdbx_strand_id
1 'polypeptide(L)'
;MKAKQTQLNHKSLERPDVDVTEAIYRLLGLAKRAGRTICGTEAVHKALRQSQAHLVIVAEDAADRTNRQMKEKTTGYQVPMAVFGQKQEIGHWTGSTNHAVVAILDTHFAGRLMDLIREARAC
;
A
#
# COMPACT_ATOMS: atom_id res chain seq x y z
N MET A 1 -20.42 -27.90 -12.98
CA MET A 1 -21.19 -26.63 -13.01
C MET A 1 -20.57 -25.64 -12.01
N LYS A 2 -20.89 -24.34 -12.13
CA LYS A 2 -20.30 -23.17 -11.45
C LYS A 2 -19.73 -23.41 -10.04
N ALA A 3 -18.51 -22.93 -9.80
CA ALA A 3 -17.91 -22.87 -8.46
C ALA A 3 -18.73 -21.97 -7.52
N LYS A 4 -18.84 -22.35 -6.25
CA LYS A 4 -19.52 -21.53 -5.22
C LYS A 4 -18.67 -20.33 -4.86
N GLN A 5 -19.27 -19.14 -4.77
CA GLN A 5 -18.64 -17.97 -4.15
C GLN A 5 -18.13 -18.31 -2.74
N THR A 6 -16.86 -18.03 -2.47
CA THR A 6 -16.40 -17.79 -1.10
C THR A 6 -17.06 -16.51 -0.60
N GLN A 7 -17.69 -16.58 0.57
CA GLN A 7 -18.30 -15.42 1.21
C GLN A 7 -17.20 -14.47 1.68
N LEU A 8 -17.05 -13.32 1.01
CA LEU A 8 -16.33 -12.18 1.57
C LEU A 8 -17.28 -11.47 2.54
N ASN A 9 -16.87 -11.39 3.81
CA ASN A 9 -17.74 -10.92 4.88
C ASN A 9 -18.07 -9.43 4.71
N HIS A 10 -19.34 -9.14 4.41
CA HIS A 10 -19.90 -7.82 4.66
C HIS A 10 -19.74 -7.49 6.16
N LYS A 11 -18.91 -6.49 6.49
CA LYS A 11 -18.94 -5.82 7.79
C LYS A 11 -19.43 -4.40 7.55
N SER A 12 -20.74 -4.24 7.56
CA SER A 12 -21.39 -2.92 7.50
C SER A 12 -21.34 -2.25 8.87
N LEU A 13 -21.28 -0.91 8.87
CA LEU A 13 -21.42 0.00 10.02
C LEU A 13 -20.21 0.03 10.97
N GLU A 14 -19.88 1.17 11.60
CA GLU A 14 -20.38 2.55 11.41
C GLU A 14 -19.61 3.26 10.24
N ARG A 15 -19.29 4.56 10.12
CA ARG A 15 -19.67 5.83 10.81
C ARG A 15 -19.52 6.99 9.79
N PRO A 16 -20.25 8.13 9.89
CA PRO A 16 -20.11 9.26 8.95
C PRO A 16 -18.99 10.27 9.30
N ASP A 17 -17.90 9.83 9.94
CA ASP A 17 -16.70 10.63 10.16
C ASP A 17 -15.66 10.26 9.09
N VAL A 18 -14.87 11.21 8.59
CA VAL A 18 -13.92 10.94 7.48
C VAL A 18 -12.70 10.17 8.00
N ASP A 19 -12.80 8.84 7.95
CA ASP A 19 -11.71 7.94 8.33
C ASP A 19 -10.45 8.18 7.45
N VAL A 20 -9.36 8.55 8.11
CA VAL A 20 -8.04 8.77 7.51
C VAL A 20 -7.57 7.51 6.78
N THR A 21 -7.95 6.32 7.27
CA THR A 21 -7.70 5.02 6.66
C THR A 21 -8.29 4.95 5.24
N GLU A 22 -9.55 5.37 5.05
CA GLU A 22 -10.17 5.39 3.72
C GLU A 22 -9.57 6.48 2.83
N ALA A 23 -9.17 7.62 3.38
CA ALA A 23 -8.46 8.67 2.64
C ALA A 23 -7.13 8.17 2.05
N ILE A 24 -6.36 7.39 2.81
CA ILE A 24 -5.11 6.73 2.34
C ILE A 24 -5.41 5.79 1.18
N TYR A 25 -6.42 4.92 1.31
CA TYR A 25 -6.80 3.98 0.26
C TYR A 25 -7.32 4.66 -1.02
N ARG A 26 -8.16 5.71 -0.88
CA ARG A 26 -8.63 6.53 -2.01
C ARG A 26 -7.47 7.21 -2.73
N LEU A 27 -6.51 7.76 -1.99
CA LEU A 27 -5.31 8.41 -2.54
C LEU A 27 -4.38 7.40 -3.24
N LEU A 28 -4.23 6.19 -2.69
CA LEU A 28 -3.49 5.08 -3.30
C LEU A 28 -4.14 4.65 -4.63
N GLY A 29 -5.47 4.51 -4.67
CA GLY A 29 -6.22 4.21 -5.90
C GLY A 29 -6.12 5.33 -6.96
N LEU A 30 -6.09 6.60 -6.54
CA LEU A 30 -5.86 7.72 -7.44
C LEU A 30 -4.43 7.72 -8.01
N ALA A 31 -3.41 7.49 -7.16
CA ALA A 31 -2.01 7.35 -7.60
C ALA A 31 -1.85 6.18 -8.59
N LYS A 32 -2.55 5.06 -8.37
CA LYS A 32 -2.59 3.92 -9.28
C LYS A 32 -3.21 4.29 -10.63
N ARG A 33 -4.35 5.00 -10.64
CA ARG A 33 -5.00 5.49 -11.87
C ARG A 33 -4.14 6.50 -12.64
N ALA A 34 -3.31 7.29 -11.93
CA ALA A 34 -2.34 8.21 -12.53
C ALA A 34 -1.06 7.52 -13.04
N GLY A 35 -0.92 6.20 -12.91
CA GLY A 35 0.31 5.46 -13.27
C GLY A 35 1.50 5.72 -12.35
N ARG A 36 1.29 6.35 -11.18
CA ARG A 36 2.33 6.76 -10.23
C ARG A 36 2.58 5.75 -9.10
N THR A 37 2.17 4.49 -9.29
CA THR A 37 2.45 3.40 -8.33
C THR A 37 2.90 2.13 -9.04
N ILE A 38 3.90 1.46 -8.48
CA ILE A 38 4.30 0.11 -8.86
C ILE A 38 3.93 -0.85 -7.73
N CYS A 39 3.36 -2.01 -8.07
CA CYS A 39 2.88 -2.98 -7.10
C CYS A 39 3.62 -4.32 -7.24
N GLY A 40 3.84 -5.01 -6.12
CA GLY A 40 4.48 -6.33 -6.09
C GLY A 40 6.00 -6.27 -5.93
N THR A 41 6.51 -7.22 -5.14
CA THR A 41 7.88 -7.33 -4.62
C THR A 41 8.98 -7.04 -5.66
N GLU A 42 8.99 -7.73 -6.80
CA GLU A 42 10.04 -7.59 -7.81
C GLU A 42 9.97 -6.30 -8.62
N ALA A 43 8.75 -5.78 -8.86
CA ALA A 43 8.60 -4.51 -9.53
C ALA A 43 9.03 -3.34 -8.61
N VAL A 44 8.71 -3.42 -7.32
CA VAL A 44 9.24 -2.50 -6.28
C VAL A 44 10.76 -2.58 -6.19
N HIS A 45 11.35 -3.79 -6.20
CA HIS A 45 12.81 -3.95 -6.27
C HIS A 45 13.43 -3.30 -7.50
N LYS A 46 12.74 -3.32 -8.66
CA LYS A 46 13.20 -2.65 -9.89
C LYS A 46 13.12 -1.12 -9.74
N ALA A 47 12.01 -0.60 -9.24
CA ALA A 47 11.82 0.84 -9.02
C ALA A 47 12.83 1.43 -8.01
N LEU A 48 13.15 0.68 -6.95
CA LEU A 48 14.22 1.03 -5.99
C LEU A 48 15.60 1.08 -6.67
N ARG A 49 15.97 0.05 -7.46
CA ARG A 49 17.24 0.05 -8.23
C ARG A 49 17.34 1.19 -9.25
N GLN A 50 16.21 1.64 -9.78
CA GLN A 50 16.15 2.76 -10.74
C GLN A 50 16.01 4.13 -10.05
N SER A 51 16.03 4.20 -8.71
CA SER A 51 15.80 5.41 -7.91
C SER A 51 14.48 6.14 -8.24
N GLN A 52 13.46 5.39 -8.66
CA GLN A 52 12.13 5.91 -9.02
C GLN A 52 11.09 5.77 -7.90
N ALA A 53 11.38 5.02 -6.85
CA ALA A 53 10.47 4.85 -5.71
C ALA A 53 10.76 5.92 -4.64
N HIS A 54 9.75 6.72 -4.28
CA HIS A 54 9.84 7.79 -3.27
C HIS A 54 9.19 7.42 -1.93
N LEU A 55 8.33 6.41 -1.90
CA LEU A 55 7.78 5.78 -0.68
C LEU A 55 7.49 4.32 -0.99
N VAL A 56 7.75 3.42 -0.03
CA VAL A 56 7.29 2.02 -0.08
C VAL A 56 6.29 1.78 1.05
N ILE A 57 5.11 1.27 0.70
CA ILE A 57 4.07 0.83 1.64
C ILE A 57 4.08 -0.70 1.67
N VAL A 58 4.20 -1.27 2.87
CA VAL A 58 4.14 -2.71 3.14
C VAL A 58 2.87 -3.02 3.92
N ALA A 59 2.19 -4.12 3.59
CA ALA A 59 1.02 -4.58 4.35
C ALA A 59 1.42 -5.06 5.75
N GLU A 60 0.56 -4.87 6.74
CA GLU A 60 0.78 -5.31 8.12
C GLU A 60 0.77 -6.84 8.24
N ASP A 61 -0.07 -7.52 7.44
CA ASP A 61 -0.11 -8.98 7.29
C ASP A 61 0.86 -9.50 6.20
N ALA A 62 1.88 -8.72 5.80
CA ALA A 62 2.97 -9.20 4.96
C ALA A 62 3.87 -10.18 5.75
N ALA A 63 4.27 -11.29 5.11
CA ALA A 63 5.16 -12.27 5.74
C ALA A 63 6.51 -11.65 6.14
N ASP A 64 7.09 -12.09 7.27
CA ASP A 64 8.32 -11.53 7.85
C ASP A 64 9.47 -11.47 6.86
N ARG A 65 9.61 -12.51 6.02
CA ARG A 65 10.60 -12.55 4.94
C ARG A 65 10.48 -11.38 3.97
N THR A 66 9.25 -10.98 3.62
CA THR A 66 8.97 -9.85 2.73
C THR A 66 9.19 -8.52 3.45
N ASN A 67 8.70 -8.39 4.69
CA ASN A 67 8.84 -7.17 5.48
C ASN A 67 10.32 -6.86 5.76
N ARG A 68 11.08 -7.87 6.22
CA ARG A 68 12.55 -7.79 6.41
C ARG A 68 13.28 -7.43 5.11
N GLN A 69 12.99 -8.13 4.01
CA GLN A 69 13.63 -7.86 2.72
C GLN A 69 13.34 -6.45 2.19
N MET A 70 12.14 -5.93 2.40
CA MET A 70 11.80 -4.56 2.04
C MET A 70 12.49 -3.55 2.94
N LYS A 71 12.55 -3.79 4.26
CA LYS A 71 13.24 -2.93 5.23
C LYS A 71 14.75 -2.84 4.94
N GLU A 72 15.41 -3.97 4.66
CA GLU A 72 16.83 -4.02 4.30
C GLU A 72 17.10 -3.20 3.02
N LYS A 73 16.25 -3.31 2.00
CA LYS A 73 16.43 -2.59 0.72
C LYS A 73 16.06 -1.11 0.79
N THR A 74 14.94 -0.76 1.40
CA THR A 74 14.51 0.65 1.57
C THR A 74 15.55 1.45 2.35
N THR A 75 16.13 0.86 3.41
CA THR A 75 17.27 1.42 4.14
C THR A 75 18.48 1.64 3.21
N GLY A 76 18.85 0.65 2.39
CA GLY A 76 19.99 0.75 1.47
C GLY A 76 19.84 1.79 0.35
N TYR A 77 18.62 2.10 -0.08
CA TYR A 77 18.33 3.16 -1.06
C TYR A 77 17.86 4.49 -0.42
N GLN A 78 17.87 4.59 0.91
CA GLN A 78 17.37 5.74 1.70
C GLN A 78 15.91 6.15 1.37
N VAL A 79 15.09 5.21 0.89
CA VAL A 79 13.67 5.45 0.57
C VAL A 79 12.82 5.18 1.82
N PRO A 80 11.89 6.06 2.22
CA PRO A 80 11.04 5.82 3.38
C PRO A 80 10.16 4.58 3.18
N MET A 81 9.99 3.81 4.27
CA MET A 81 9.09 2.67 4.32
C MET A 81 7.98 2.94 5.36
N ALA A 82 6.73 2.84 4.91
CA ALA A 82 5.55 2.80 5.77
C ALA A 82 5.01 1.36 5.84
N VAL A 83 4.36 1.04 6.96
CA VAL A 83 3.59 -0.21 7.11
C VAL A 83 2.15 0.20 7.43
N PHE A 84 1.19 -0.25 6.63
CA PHE A 84 -0.20 0.20 6.72
C PHE A 84 -1.16 -0.79 6.04
N GLY A 85 -2.18 -1.24 6.75
CA GLY A 85 -3.33 -1.96 6.18
C GLY A 85 -3.01 -3.37 5.67
N GLN A 86 -4.04 -4.10 5.20
CA GLN A 86 -3.88 -5.51 4.81
C GLN A 86 -3.65 -5.72 3.30
N LYS A 87 -3.00 -6.83 2.94
CA LYS A 87 -2.68 -7.21 1.55
C LYS A 87 -3.92 -7.24 0.62
N GLN A 88 -5.10 -7.57 1.19
CA GLN A 88 -6.37 -7.63 0.45
C GLN A 88 -6.91 -6.23 0.14
N GLU A 89 -6.88 -5.32 1.11
CA GLU A 89 -7.38 -3.94 0.97
C GLU A 89 -6.49 -3.15 0.01
N ILE A 90 -5.17 -3.23 0.19
CA ILE A 90 -4.18 -2.66 -0.74
C ILE A 90 -4.39 -3.23 -2.15
N GLY A 91 -4.63 -4.55 -2.27
CA GLY A 91 -4.98 -5.18 -3.53
C GLY A 91 -6.21 -4.56 -4.18
N HIS A 92 -7.32 -4.52 -3.46
CA HIS A 92 -8.61 -4.01 -3.92
C HIS A 92 -8.48 -2.59 -4.51
N TRP A 93 -7.90 -1.66 -3.75
CA TRP A 93 -7.73 -0.26 -4.18
C TRP A 93 -6.68 -0.06 -5.27
N THR A 94 -5.72 -0.98 -5.43
CA THR A 94 -4.73 -0.96 -6.53
C THR A 94 -5.11 -1.80 -7.75
N GLY A 95 -6.33 -2.36 -7.79
CA GLY A 95 -6.87 -3.12 -8.92
C GLY A 95 -6.30 -4.54 -9.05
N SER A 96 -5.97 -5.20 -7.95
CA SER A 96 -5.48 -6.59 -7.91
C SER A 96 -6.10 -7.39 -6.76
N THR A 97 -5.90 -8.70 -6.74
CA THR A 97 -6.50 -9.58 -5.72
C THR A 97 -5.70 -9.64 -4.42
N ASN A 98 -4.38 -9.39 -4.44
CA ASN A 98 -3.52 -9.52 -3.26
C ASN A 98 -2.18 -8.80 -3.47
N HIS A 99 -1.92 -7.69 -2.76
CA HIS A 99 -0.68 -6.90 -2.91
C HIS A 99 -0.08 -6.54 -1.55
N ALA A 100 1.02 -7.21 -1.18
CA ALA A 100 1.72 -7.01 0.09
C ALA A 100 2.70 -5.83 0.12
N VAL A 101 3.09 -5.31 -1.05
CA VAL A 101 4.05 -4.21 -1.18
C VAL A 101 3.68 -3.35 -2.38
N VAL A 102 3.66 -2.03 -2.19
CA VAL A 102 3.46 -1.02 -3.24
C VAL A 102 4.51 0.08 -3.08
N ALA A 103 5.10 0.53 -4.18
CA ALA A 103 5.96 1.70 -4.25
C ALA A 103 5.22 2.85 -4.93
N ILE A 104 5.38 4.05 -4.38
CA ILE A 104 4.88 5.31 -4.97
C ILE A 104 6.03 5.94 -5.77
N LEU A 105 5.74 6.33 -7.00
CA LEU A 105 6.71 6.87 -7.98
C LEU A 105 6.62 8.40 -8.15
N ASP A 106 5.97 9.07 -7.20
CA ASP A 106 5.72 10.51 -7.24
C ASP A 106 5.86 11.08 -5.82
N THR A 107 6.58 12.19 -5.69
CA THR A 107 6.92 12.81 -4.41
C THR A 107 5.72 13.43 -3.71
N HIS A 108 4.72 13.94 -4.44
CA HIS A 108 3.53 14.56 -3.86
C HIS A 108 2.59 13.49 -3.30
N PHE A 109 2.36 12.41 -4.05
CA PHE A 109 1.62 11.26 -3.56
C PHE A 109 2.36 10.59 -2.38
N ALA A 110 3.69 10.44 -2.46
CA ALA A 110 4.50 9.89 -1.37
C ALA A 110 4.39 10.71 -0.08
N GLY A 111 4.55 12.04 -0.15
CA GLY A 111 4.42 12.93 1.01
C GLY A 111 3.03 12.82 1.63
N ARG A 112 1.96 13.06 0.84
CA ARG A 112 0.58 13.05 1.35
C ARG A 112 0.13 11.69 1.89
N LEU A 113 0.60 10.57 1.31
CA LEU A 113 0.37 9.24 1.89
C LEU A 113 1.13 9.05 3.21
N MET A 114 2.37 9.53 3.32
CA MET A 114 3.16 9.40 4.55
C MET A 114 2.63 10.29 5.68
N ASP A 115 2.09 11.46 5.38
CA ASP A 115 1.42 12.34 6.34
C ASP A 115 0.13 11.68 6.86
N LEU A 116 -0.77 11.24 5.98
CA LEU A 116 -2.01 10.57 6.37
C LEU A 116 -1.74 9.27 7.17
N ILE A 117 -0.75 8.47 6.80
CA ILE A 117 -0.37 7.26 7.56
C ILE A 117 0.19 7.62 8.94
N ARG A 118 0.81 8.79 9.12
CA ARG A 118 1.22 9.29 10.45
C ARG A 118 0.03 9.77 11.27
N GLU A 119 -0.88 10.53 10.67
CA GLU A 119 -2.12 10.99 11.30
C GLU A 119 -2.97 9.80 11.79
N ALA A 120 -3.16 8.78 10.95
CA ALA A 120 -3.85 7.53 11.29
C ALA A 120 -3.15 6.66 12.35
N ARG A 121 -1.92 7.00 12.75
CA ARG A 121 -1.12 6.34 13.79
C ARG A 121 -0.91 7.20 15.04
N ALA A 122 -1.45 8.42 15.05
CA ALA A 122 -1.33 9.39 16.14
C ALA A 122 -2.65 9.60 16.91
N CYS A 123 -3.69 8.85 16.54
CA CYS A 123 -5.01 8.80 17.15
C CYS A 123 -5.15 7.47 17.90
#